data_AF-A0A383D6U2-F1
#
_entry.id   AF-A0A383D6U2-F1
#
_cell.length_a   1.000
_cell.length_b   1.000
_cell.length_c   1.000
_cell.angle_alpha   90.00
_cell.angle_beta   90.00
_cell.angle_gamma   90.00
#
_symmetry.space_group_name_H-M   'P 1'
#
loop_
_entity.id
_entity.type
_entity.pdbx_description
1 polymer ?
#
loop_
_entity_poly.entity_id
_entity_poly.type
_entity_poly.pdbx_seq_one_letter_code
_entity_poly.pdbx_strand_id
1 'polypeptide(L)' 'EELKDRTLDFEQNVEFRSDPDNFYLSFHRWVSINGELYKEKVWQEVIPRDFQ' A
#
# COMPACT_ATOMS: atom_id res chain seq x y z
N GLU A 1 -1.89 0.87 19.20
CA GLU A 1 -0.88 1.29 20.18
C GLU A 1 -0.79 2.80 20.12
N GLU A 2 -1.01 3.50 21.23
CA GLU A 2 -0.86 4.96 21.30
C GLU A 2 0.59 5.28 21.66
N LEU A 3 1.34 5.82 20.69
CA LEU A 3 2.66 6.39 20.91
C LEU A 3 2.48 7.86 21.33
N LYS A 4 2.29 8.08 22.64
CA LYS A 4 2.29 9.45 23.20
C LYS A 4 3.67 10.08 22.92
N ASP A 5 3.65 11.33 22.45
CA ASP A 5 4.80 12.16 22.07
C ASP A 5 5.47 11.86 20.72
N ARG A 6 4.75 11.26 19.77
CA ARG A 6 5.28 11.02 18.40
C ARG A 6 4.26 11.35 17.32
N THR A 7 4.73 11.93 16.23
CA THR A 7 3.94 12.09 14.99
C THR A 7 4.01 10.80 14.20
N LEU A 8 2.84 10.27 13.82
CA LEU A 8 2.71 9.11 12.95
C LEU A 8 2.20 9.56 11.59
N ASP A 9 3.03 9.38 10.58
CA ASP A 9 2.68 9.70 9.19
C ASP A 9 2.42 8.39 8.45
N PHE A 10 1.20 8.20 7.97
CA PHE A 10 0.79 7.03 7.21
C PHE A 10 0.67 7.40 5.74
N GLU A 11 1.42 6.70 4.90
CA GLU A 11 1.45 6.95 3.47
C GLU A 11 1.27 5.64 2.70
N GLN A 12 0.74 5.75 1.49
CA GLN A 12 0.54 4.61 0.61
C GLN A 12 0.60 5.04 -0.85
N ASN A 13 1.24 4.19 -1.66
CA ASN A 13 1.15 4.20 -3.11
C ASN A 13 0.48 2.92 -3.62
N VAL A 14 -0.22 3.05 -4.75
CA VAL A 14 -0.79 1.92 -5.48
C VAL A 14 -0.37 2.04 -6.94
N GLU A 15 0.31 1.02 -7.43
CA GLU A 15 0.59 0.87 -8.84
C GLU A 15 -0.46 -0.04 -9.47
N PHE A 16 -1.03 0.42 -10.58
CA PHE A 16 -2.05 -0.31 -11.32
C PHE A 16 -1.53 -0.65 -12.71
N ARG A 17 -1.65 -1.92 -13.08
CA ARG A 17 -1.49 -2.39 -14.46
C ARG A 17 -2.60 -3.37 -14.79
N SER A 18 -2.87 -3.56 -16.07
CA SER A 18 -3.87 -4.52 -16.51
C SER A 18 -3.53 -5.15 -17.85
N ASP A 19 -4.03 -6.36 -18.06
CA ASP A 19 -4.04 -7.06 -19.34
C ASP A 19 -5.46 -7.58 -19.63
N PRO A 20 -5.75 -8.17 -20.81
CA PRO A 20 -7.10 -8.62 -21.17
C PRO A 20 -7.78 -9.52 -20.14
N ASP A 21 -7.02 -10.25 -19.32
CA ASP A 21 -7.54 -11.26 -18.40
C ASP A 21 -7.58 -10.78 -16.95
N ASN A 22 -6.71 -9.84 -16.54
CA ASN A 22 -6.52 -9.47 -15.14
C ASN A 22 -6.21 -7.98 -14.91
N PHE A 23 -6.56 -7.53 -13.71
CA PHE A 23 -5.99 -6.34 -13.07
C PHE A 23 -4.92 -6.75 -12.07
N TYR A 24 -3.81 -6.03 -12.05
CA TYR A 24 -2.72 -6.23 -11.11
C TYR A 24 -2.52 -4.96 -10.30
N LEU A 25 -2.60 -5.10 -8.98
CA LEU A 25 -2.43 -4.02 -8.02
C LEU A 25 -1.19 -4.32 -7.19
N SER A 26 -0.20 -3.42 -7.20
CA SER A 26 0.91 -3.45 -6.26
C SER A 26 0.70 -2.35 -5.24
N PHE A 27 0.53 -2.73 -3.98
CA PHE A 27 0.35 -1.80 -2.87
C PHE A 27 1.67 -1.66 -2.11
N HIS A 28 2.04 -0.42 -1.82
CA HIS A 28 3.14 -0.10 -0.91
C HIS A 28 2.61 0.87 0.14
N ARG A 29 2.57 0.42 1.40
CA ARG A 29 2.16 1.24 2.55
C ARG A 29 3.32 1.36 3.51
N TRP A 30 3.54 2.55 4.05
CA TRP A 30 4.49 2.76 5.13
C TRP A 30 3.96 3.69 6.21
N VAL A 31 4.59 3.59 7.37
CA VAL A 31 4.39 4.51 8.47
C VAL A 31 5.74 5.03 8.91
N SER A 32 5.82 6.34 9.10
CA SER A 32 6.98 7.03 9.65
C SER A 32 6.65 7.54 11.06
N ILE A 33 7.63 7.48 11.95
CA ILE A 33 7.59 8.05 13.30
C ILE A 33 8.53 9.25 13.31
N ASN A 34 8.00 10.45 13.52
CA ASN A 34 8.79 11.69 13.55
C ASN A 34 9.66 11.87 12.28
N GLY A 35 9.12 11.50 11.11
CA GLY A 35 9.82 11.58 9.83
C GLY A 35 10.77 10.41 9.51
N GLU A 36 10.95 9.44 10.40
CA GLU A 36 11.76 8.24 10.16
C GLU A 36 10.88 7.03 9.86
N LEU A 37 11.19 6.29 8.79
CA LEU A 37 10.46 5.09 8.39
C LEU A 37 10.47 4.04 9.51
N TYR A 38 9.30 3.74 10.07
CA TYR A 38 9.14 2.77 11.16
C TYR A 38 8.76 1.38 10.65
N LYS A 39 7.83 1.31 9.69
CA LYS A 39 7.35 0.05 9.14
C LYS A 39 6.81 0.25 7.73
N GLU A 40 7.03 -0.75 6.89
CA GLU A 40 6.41 -0.83 5.58
C GLU A 40 5.77 -2.20 5.33
N LYS A 41 4.86 -2.22 4.36
CA LYS A 41 4.24 -3.42 3.83
C LYS A 41 4.06 -3.25 2.32
N VAL A 42 4.58 -4.21 1.57
CA VAL A 42 4.31 -4.38 0.15
C VAL A 42 3.48 -5.64 -0.04
N TRP A 43 2.43 -5.55 -0.83
CA TRP A 43 1.66 -6.73 -1.23
C TRP A 43 1.06 -6.54 -2.62
N GLN A 44 0.70 -7.66 -3.23
CA GLN A 44 0.16 -7.71 -4.58
C GLN A 44 -1.19 -8.40 -4.57
N GLU A 45 -2.11 -7.87 -5.37
CA GLU A 45 -3.40 -8.50 -5.65
C GLU A 45 -3.60 -8.63 -7.15
N VAL A 46 -4.16 -9.77 -7.55
CA VAL A 46 -4.56 -10.04 -8.93
C VAL A 46 -6.06 -10.26 -8.92
N ILE A 47 -6.78 -9.45 -9.69
CA ILE A 47 -8.23 -9.53 -9.81
C ILE A 47 -8.53 -9.97 -11.24
N PRO A 48 -9.06 -11.19 -11.45
CA PRO A 48 -9.52 -11.63 -12.76
C PRO A 48 -10.60 -10.70 -13.31
N ARG A 49 -10.59 -10.46 -14.61
CA ARG A 49 -11.66 -9.72 -15.29
C ARG A 49 -12.88 -10.61 -15.42
N ASP A 50 -13.98 -10.20 -14.82
CA ASP A 50 -15.28 -10.84 -14.93
C ASP A 50 -16.14 -10.10 -15.98
N PHE A 51 -15.69 -10.15 -17.25
CA PHE A 51 -16.44 -9.73 -18.44
C PHE A 51 -17.38 -8.51 -18.28
N GLN A 52 -16.91 -7.40 -17.68
CA GLN A 52 -17.64 -6.13 -17.73
C GLN A 52 -17.76 -5.60 -19.16
#